data_AF-A0A940KJK8-F1
#
_entry.id   AF-A0A940KJK8-F1
#
_cell.length_a   1.000
_cell.length_b   1.000
_cell.length_c   1.000
_cell.angle_alpha   90.00
_cell.angle_beta   90.00
_cell.angle_gamma   90.00
#
_symmetry.space_group_name_H-M   'P 1'
#
loop_
_entity.id
_entity.type
_entity.pdbx_description
1 polymer ?
#
loop_
_entity_poly.entity_id
_entity_poly.type
_entity_poly.pdbx_seq_one_letter_code
_entity_poly.pdbx_strand_id
1 'polypeptide(L)'
;MKPQSFITRKAIVDIIAALLILLFTYTAVSKLMTWDLFRFLLGQAPGIGKQAGWLFIAIPAVELIIAALLFFPSTRLKGLYASLALMLLFTMYVIYMVQHGGNLP
;
A
#
# COMPACT_ATOMS: atom_id res chain seq x y z
N MET A 1 -27.34 34.50 3.34
CA MET A 1 -26.79 33.26 2.75
C MET A 1 -25.27 33.29 2.93
N LYS A 2 -24.70 32.44 3.80
CA LYS A 2 -23.23 32.35 3.94
C LYS A 2 -22.70 31.43 2.83
N PRO A 3 -21.74 31.86 2.01
CA PRO A 3 -21.19 31.02 0.96
C PRO A 3 -20.45 29.85 1.60
N GLN A 4 -20.92 28.63 1.31
CA GLN A 4 -20.24 27.40 1.67
C GLN A 4 -19.19 27.06 0.62
N SER A 5 -17.91 27.36 0.87
CA SER A 5 -16.79 26.70 0.19
C SER A 5 -15.45 27.14 0.78
N PHE A 6 -15.04 26.54 1.90
CA PHE A 6 -13.63 26.56 2.30
C PHE A 6 -13.24 25.15 2.72
N ILE A 7 -12.74 24.37 1.76
CA ILE A 7 -12.04 23.12 2.07
C ILE A 7 -10.84 23.52 2.94
N THR A 8 -10.96 23.24 4.24
CA THR A 8 -9.93 23.56 5.22
C THR A 8 -8.79 22.56 5.07
N ARG A 9 -7.53 22.95 5.36
CA ARG A 9 -6.35 22.05 5.30
C ARG A 9 -6.59 20.71 6.00
N LYS A 10 -7.33 20.72 7.12
CA LYS A 10 -7.75 19.53 7.85
C LYS A 10 -8.62 18.59 7.01
N ALA A 11 -9.61 19.14 6.29
CA ALA A 11 -10.48 18.36 5.41
C ALA A 11 -9.71 17.70 4.26
N ILE A 12 -8.71 18.39 3.68
CA ILE A 12 -7.84 17.79 2.65
C ILE A 12 -7.10 16.58 3.21
N VAL A 13 -6.49 16.73 4.38
CA VAL A 13 -5.74 15.64 5.05
C VAL A 13 -6.67 14.49 5.42
N ASP A 14 -7.89 14.78 5.88
CA ASP A 14 -8.91 13.78 6.19
C ASP A 14 -9.31 12.98 4.94
N ILE A 15 -9.53 13.65 3.81
CA ILE A 15 -9.88 13.02 2.53
C ILE A 15 -8.73 12.14 2.03
N ILE A 16 -7.50 12.65 2.04
CA ILE A 16 -6.32 11.87 1.61
C ILE A 16 -6.15 10.63 2.50
N ALA A 17 -6.27 10.78 3.82
CA ALA A 17 -6.18 9.66 4.74
C ALA A 17 -7.28 8.62 4.48
N ALA A 18 -8.52 9.06 4.24
CA ALA A 18 -9.63 8.16 3.92
C ALA A 18 -9.39 7.37 2.61
N LEU A 19 -8.89 8.04 1.56
CA LEU A 19 -8.55 7.39 0.30
C LEU A 19 -7.42 6.37 0.46
N LEU A 20 -6.38 6.70 1.24
CA LEU A 20 -5.28 5.77 1.52
C LEU A 20 -5.74 4.58 2.37
N ILE A 21 -6.59 4.80 3.37
CA ILE A 21 -7.20 3.70 4.16
C ILE A 21 -7.98 2.77 3.24
N LEU A 22 -8.81 3.31 2.36
CA LEU A 22 -9.58 2.53 1.40
C LEU A 22 -8.65 1.71 0.50
N LEU A 23 -7.62 2.35 -0.07
CA LEU A 23 -6.63 1.71 -0.94
C LEU A 23 -5.94 0.53 -0.22
N PHE A 24 -5.31 0.78 0.93
CA PHE A 24 -4.54 -0.24 1.64
C PHE A 24 -5.41 -1.36 2.18
N THR A 25 -6.62 -1.04 2.67
CA THR A 25 -7.54 -2.07 3.15
C THR A 25 -8.03 -2.94 2.00
N TYR A 26 -8.42 -2.33 0.87
CA TYR A 26 -8.85 -3.06 -0.31
C TYR A 26 -7.75 -3.97 -0.85
N THR A 27 -6.52 -3.45 -0.99
CA THR A 27 -5.40 -4.24 -1.52
C THR A 27 -4.99 -5.36 -0.58
N ALA A 28 -4.99 -5.14 0.74
CA ALA A 28 -4.69 -6.17 1.72
C ALA A 28 -5.74 -7.29 1.73
N VAL A 29 -7.03 -6.91 1.80
CA VAL A 29 -8.14 -7.88 1.79
C VAL A 29 -8.15 -8.68 0.49
N SER A 30 -7.95 -8.04 -0.66
CA SER A 30 -7.89 -8.73 -1.96
C SER A 30 -6.76 -9.77 -2.00
N LYS A 31 -5.58 -9.46 -1.45
CA LYS A 31 -4.46 -10.42 -1.33
C LYS A 31 -4.77 -11.58 -0.39
N LEU A 32 -5.42 -11.31 0.75
CA LEU A 32 -5.81 -12.33 1.72
C LEU A 32 -6.90 -13.25 1.17
N MET A 33 -7.86 -12.71 0.40
CA MET A 33 -8.88 -13.52 -0.27
C MET A 33 -8.29 -14.41 -1.38
N THR A 34 -7.23 -13.94 -2.03
CA THR A 34 -6.54 -14.66 -3.13
C THR A 34 -5.22 -15.26 -2.67
N TRP A 35 -5.24 -15.90 -1.50
CA TRP A 35 -4.04 -16.34 -0.78
C TRP A 35 -3.05 -17.15 -1.61
N ASP A 36 -3.50 -18.22 -2.26
CA ASP A 36 -2.65 -19.11 -3.06
C ASP A 36 -2.12 -18.41 -4.32
N LEU A 37 -2.98 -17.63 -4.98
CA LEU A 37 -2.61 -16.88 -6.17
C LEU A 37 -1.58 -15.80 -5.85
N PHE A 38 -1.77 -15.06 -4.75
CA PHE A 38 -0.83 -14.02 -4.34
C PHE A 38 0.54 -14.60 -3.97
N ARG A 39 0.56 -15.73 -3.24
CA ARG A 39 1.80 -16.45 -2.93
C ARG A 39 2.50 -16.94 -4.20
N PHE A 40 1.76 -17.47 -5.16
CA PHE A 40 2.30 -17.92 -6.44
C PHE A 40 2.88 -16.76 -7.26
N LEU A 41 2.15 -15.64 -7.37
CA LEU A 41 2.61 -14.43 -8.07
C LEU A 41 3.87 -13.84 -7.41
N LEU A 42 3.94 -13.81 -6.08
CA LEU A 42 5.16 -13.44 -5.36
C LEU A 42 6.31 -14.42 -5.60
N GLY A 43 6.03 -15.71 -5.78
CA GLY A 43 7.03 -16.73 -6.12
C GLY A 43 7.66 -16.50 -7.50
N GLN A 44 6.90 -15.95 -8.44
CA GLN A 44 7.37 -15.63 -9.79
C GLN A 44 8.00 -14.24 -9.91
N ALA A 45 7.87 -13.39 -8.87
CA ALA A 45 8.42 -12.05 -8.85
C ALA A 45 9.97 -12.08 -8.89
N PRO A 46 10.61 -11.40 -9.87
CA PRO A 46 12.06 -11.26 -9.92
C PRO A 46 12.61 -10.67 -8.62
N GLY A 47 13.65 -11.30 -8.05
CA GLY A 47 14.29 -10.84 -6.81
C GLY A 47 13.50 -11.10 -5.51
N ILE A 48 12.21 -11.43 -5.58
CA ILE A 48 11.32 -11.68 -4.42
C ILE A 48 10.93 -13.16 -4.29
N GLY A 49 10.99 -13.93 -5.37
CA GLY A 49 10.51 -15.32 -5.41
C GLY A 49 11.01 -16.24 -4.28
N LYS A 50 12.28 -16.08 -3.86
CA LYS A 50 12.87 -16.89 -2.78
C LYS A 50 12.33 -16.52 -1.39
N GLN A 51 11.84 -15.30 -1.21
CA GLN A 51 11.34 -14.72 0.03
C GLN A 51 9.80 -14.72 0.09
N ALA A 52 9.14 -15.16 -0.99
CA ALA A 52 7.69 -15.23 -1.12
C ALA A 52 7.00 -15.95 0.06
N GLY A 53 7.68 -16.92 0.68
CA GLY A 53 7.16 -17.70 1.80
C GLY A 53 6.76 -16.89 3.04
N TRP A 54 7.42 -15.78 3.36
CA TRP A 54 7.04 -14.92 4.50
C TRP A 54 6.52 -13.55 4.04
N LEU A 55 6.93 -13.08 2.85
CA LEU A 55 6.46 -11.81 2.30
C LEU A 55 4.98 -11.81 1.97
N PHE A 56 4.40 -12.98 1.62
CA PHE A 56 2.98 -13.04 1.28
C PHE A 56 2.06 -12.63 2.45
N ILE A 57 2.49 -12.84 3.70
CA ILE A 57 1.74 -12.41 4.89
C ILE A 57 2.21 -11.05 5.39
N ALA A 58 3.52 -10.77 5.28
CA ALA A 58 4.09 -9.50 5.73
C ALA A 58 3.54 -8.30 4.94
N ILE A 59 3.36 -8.43 3.62
CA ILE A 59 2.88 -7.34 2.77
C ILE A 59 1.45 -6.92 3.18
N PRO A 60 0.43 -7.80 3.19
CA PRO A 60 -0.91 -7.45 3.69
C PRO A 60 -0.91 -6.95 5.13
N ALA A 61 -0.07 -7.50 6.01
CA ALA A 61 0.02 -7.05 7.40
C ALA A 61 0.49 -5.59 7.49
N VAL A 62 1.54 -5.22 6.74
CA VAL A 62 2.04 -3.83 6.70
C VAL A 62 0.98 -2.89 6.12
N GLU A 63 0.27 -3.28 5.07
CA GLU A 63 -0.84 -2.50 4.49
C GLU A 63 -1.94 -2.21 5.53
N LEU A 64 -2.36 -3.23 6.30
CA LEU A 64 -3.37 -3.07 7.35
C LEU A 64 -2.87 -2.22 8.52
N ILE A 65 -1.59 -2.35 8.92
CA ILE A 65 -0.99 -1.51 9.96
C ILE A 65 -1.01 -0.03 9.51
N ILE A 66 -0.67 0.26 8.26
CA ILE A 66 -0.71 1.63 7.73
C ILE A 66 -2.14 2.16 7.70
N ALA A 67 -3.12 1.35 7.26
CA ALA A 67 -4.53 1.72 7.30
C ALA A 67 -4.99 2.07 8.73
N ALA A 68 -4.61 1.26 9.73
CA ALA A 68 -4.90 1.53 11.13
C ALA A 68 -4.23 2.82 11.62
N LEU A 69 -2.97 3.08 11.26
CA LEU A 69 -2.27 4.33 11.61
C LEU A 69 -2.91 5.57 11.00
N LEU A 70 -3.48 5.48 9.80
CA LEU A 70 -4.19 6.58 9.15
C LEU A 70 -5.57 6.83 9.74
N PHE A 71 -6.20 5.79 10.29
CA PHE A 71 -7.53 5.86 10.89
C PHE A 71 -7.55 6.77 12.13
N PHE A 72 -6.57 6.61 13.03
CA PHE A 72 -6.47 7.45 14.22
C PHE A 72 -5.82 8.81 13.91
N PRO A 73 -6.49 9.94 14.23
CA PRO A 73 -5.96 11.27 13.96
C PRO A 73 -4.61 11.55 14.63
N SER A 74 -4.35 10.94 15.79
CA SER A 74 -3.09 11.08 16.53
C SER A 74 -1.88 10.43 15.86
N THR A 75 -2.09 9.34 15.10
CA THR A 75 -1.03 8.60 14.40
C THR A 75 -0.97 8.93 12.91
N ARG A 76 -1.89 9.74 12.41
CA ARG A 76 -2.05 9.99 10.97
C ARG A 76 -0.80 10.51 10.28
N LEU A 77 -0.03 11.39 10.92
CA LEU A 77 1.22 11.89 10.33
C LEU A 77 2.22 10.73 10.09
N LYS A 78 2.35 9.82 11.06
CA LYS A 78 3.17 8.61 10.91
C LYS A 78 2.61 7.69 9.82
N GLY A 79 1.29 7.52 9.78
CA GLY A 79 0.61 6.75 8.73
C GLY A 79 0.87 7.30 7.33
N LEU A 80 0.87 8.63 7.15
CA LEU A 80 1.16 9.28 5.87
C LEU A 80 2.60 9.07 5.43
N TYR A 81 3.57 9.23 6.34
CA TYR A 81 4.98 8.91 6.04
C TYR A 81 5.20 7.43 5.72
N ALA A 82 4.56 6.52 6.46
CA ALA A 82 4.62 5.09 6.19
C ALA A 82 3.98 4.74 4.84
N SER A 83 2.86 5.38 4.49
CA SER A 83 2.20 5.25 3.19
C SER A 83 3.15 5.69 2.07
N LEU A 84 3.81 6.85 2.22
CA LEU A 84 4.79 7.35 1.26
C LEU A 84 5.96 6.37 1.11
N ALA A 85 6.54 5.90 2.21
CA ALA A 85 7.63 4.94 2.19
C ALA A 85 7.24 3.63 1.49
N LEU A 86 6.06 3.09 1.79
CA LEU A 86 5.57 1.86 1.16
C LEU A 86 5.31 2.05 -0.34
N MET A 87 4.72 3.18 -0.75
CA MET A 87 4.50 3.49 -2.16
C MET A 87 5.82 3.70 -2.92
N LEU A 88 6.84 4.30 -2.29
CA LEU A 88 8.18 4.42 -2.86
C LEU A 88 8.83 3.04 -3.02
N LEU A 89 8.77 2.18 -2.00
CA LEU A 89 9.27 0.80 -2.06
C LEU A 89 8.60 0.01 -3.19
N PHE A 90 7.27 0.10 -3.28
CA PHE A 90 6.50 -0.53 -4.35
C PHE A 90 6.94 -0.01 -5.73
N THR A 91 7.11 1.30 -5.87
CA THR A 91 7.55 1.93 -7.13
C THR A 91 8.96 1.50 -7.51
N MET A 92 9.91 1.52 -6.57
CA MET A 92 11.28 1.05 -6.78
C MET A 92 11.30 -0.43 -7.19
N TYR A 93 10.47 -1.26 -6.57
CA TYR A 93 10.31 -2.66 -6.96
C TYR A 93 9.78 -2.81 -8.39
N VAL A 94 8.75 -2.05 -8.78
CA VAL A 94 8.24 -2.07 -10.16
C VAL A 94 9.32 -1.64 -11.15
N ILE A 95 10.09 -0.60 -10.85
CA ILE A 95 11.22 -0.17 -11.69
C ILE A 95 12.26 -1.29 -11.83
N TYR A 96 12.65 -1.91 -10.72
CA TYR A 96 13.56 -3.06 -10.71
C TYR A 96 13.02 -4.20 -11.58
N MET A 97 11.75 -4.57 -11.38
CA MET A 97 11.08 -5.62 -12.12
C MET A 97 11.04 -5.32 -13.62
N VAL A 98 10.75 -4.08 -14.04
CA VAL A 98 10.73 -3.68 -15.46
C VAL A 98 12.13 -3.74 -16.08
N GLN A 99 13.16 -3.29 -15.37
CA GLN A 99 14.55 -3.34 -15.86
C GLN A 99 15.08 -4.77 -16.02
N HIS A 100 14.68 -5.68 -15.13
CA HIS A 100 15.14 -7.08 -15.15
C HIS A 100 14.18 -8.00 -15.91
N GLY A 101 12.94 -7.57 -16.15
CA GLY A 101 11.93 -8.28 -16.94
C GLY A 101 12.17 -8.20 -18.45
N GLY A 102 13.15 -7.42 -18.90
CA GLY A 102 13.55 -7.29 -20.31
C GLY A 102 14.31 -8.50 -20.89
N ASN A 103 14.48 -9.59 -20.14
CA ASN A 103 15.03 -10.87 -20.63
C ASN A 103 14.05 -12.04 -20.45
N LEU A 104 12.75 -11.77 -20.61
CA LEU A 104 11.81 -12.81 -20.97
C LEU A 104 12.06 -13.14 -22.47
N PRO A 105 12.32 -14.40 -22.85
CA PRO A 105 12.32 -14.79 -24.27
C PRO A 105 10.97 -14.49 -24.93
#